data_AF-A0A8S3GA87-F1
#
_entry.id   AF-A0A8S3GA87-F1
#
_cell.length_a   1.000
_cell.length_b   1.000
_cell.length_c   1.000
_cell.angle_alpha   90.00
_cell.angle_beta   90.00
_cell.angle_gamma   90.00
#
_symmetry.space_group_name_H-M   'P 1'
#
loop_
_entity.id
_entity.type
_entity.pdbx_description
1 polymer ?
#
loop_
_entity_poly.entity_id
_entity_poly.type
_entity_poly.pdbx_seq_one_letter_code
_entity_poly.pdbx_strand_id
1 'polypeptide(L)'
;QTSYISTPWFEMYLKSRLQLILNFNFFLIFAEDQKELKPAARITNYIISSVRFMNSLRANWLDPEVYHLHPTKTNTEQFRKYLRFLPKRVSSYGAFVQNAYPLDMSQYDRLFNSTRIPKHECDLLVSNHNNIRHIVVIKNGHYYKVNILEKNGDLLSAEMIASIMKYLCEDLNEEENPYPLGYFTADKRDRWATIREQIE
;
A
#
# COMPACT_ATOMS: atom_id res chain seq x y z
N GLN A 1 -1.71 -20.35 0.95
CA GLN A 1 -2.34 -21.18 2.01
C GLN A 1 -3.49 -20.39 2.58
N THR A 2 -4.53 -21.04 3.10
CA THR A 2 -5.65 -20.37 3.76
C THR A 2 -5.69 -20.81 5.22
N SER A 3 -6.36 -20.04 6.09
CA SER A 3 -6.63 -20.41 7.47
C SER A 3 -8.14 -20.42 7.70
N TYR A 4 -8.61 -21.25 8.64
CA TYR A 4 -10.04 -21.37 8.96
C TYR A 4 -10.68 -20.03 9.34
N ILE A 5 -9.89 -19.10 9.88
CA ILE A 5 -10.34 -17.79 10.33
C ILE A 5 -10.25 -16.71 9.24
N SER A 6 -9.43 -16.89 8.20
CA SER A 6 -9.16 -15.84 7.22
C SER A 6 -10.43 -15.36 6.51
N THR A 7 -11.22 -16.28 5.94
CA THR A 7 -12.44 -15.93 5.22
C THR A 7 -13.50 -15.30 6.13
N PRO A 8 -13.88 -15.90 7.28
CA PRO A 8 -14.83 -15.27 8.21
C PRO A 8 -14.38 -13.88 8.68
N TRP A 9 -13.07 -13.69 8.91
CA TRP A 9 -12.53 -12.40 9.34
C TRP A 9 -12.67 -11.34 8.24
N PHE A 10 -12.31 -11.65 6.99
CA PHE A 10 -12.53 -10.73 5.88
C PHE A 10 -14.01 -10.39 5.70
N GLU A 11 -14.90 -11.39 5.75
CA GLU A 11 -16.33 -11.18 5.63
C GLU A 11 -16.89 -10.27 6.72
N MET A 12 -16.43 -10.40 7.97
CA MET A 12 -16.87 -9.54 9.07
C MET A 12 -16.64 -8.06 8.76
N TYR A 13 -15.45 -7.69 8.26
CA TYR A 13 -15.13 -6.30 7.93
C TYR A 13 -15.76 -5.84 6.61
N LEU A 14 -15.85 -6.72 5.62
CA LEU A 14 -16.43 -6.39 4.32
C LEU A 14 -17.96 -6.28 4.39
N LYS A 15 -18.64 -7.04 5.25
CA LYS A 15 -20.10 -6.96 5.49
C LYS A 15 -20.48 -5.82 6.43
N SER A 16 -19.57 -5.32 7.27
CA SER A 16 -19.87 -4.15 8.10
C SER A 16 -20.30 -2.94 7.27
N ARG A 17 -21.43 -2.33 7.65
CA ARG A 17 -22.06 -1.19 6.97
C ARG A 17 -21.72 0.16 7.62
N LEU A 18 -20.97 0.14 8.73
CA LEU A 18 -20.50 1.34 9.39
C LEU A 18 -19.53 2.13 8.49
N GLN A 19 -19.48 3.44 8.68
CA GLN A 19 -18.47 4.30 8.05
C GLN A 19 -17.05 3.77 8.35
N LEU A 20 -16.16 3.82 7.36
CA LEU A 20 -14.78 3.32 7.56
C LEU A 20 -13.95 4.25 8.43
N ILE A 21 -14.18 5.55 8.29
CA ILE A 21 -13.48 6.59 9.06
C ILE A 21 -13.91 6.49 10.54
N LEU A 22 -12.92 6.55 11.44
CA LEU A 22 -13.02 6.37 12.89
C LEU A 22 -13.28 4.92 13.36
N ASN A 23 -14.08 4.12 12.65
CA ASN A 23 -14.41 2.76 13.12
C ASN A 23 -13.35 1.71 12.79
N PHE A 24 -12.69 1.82 11.64
CA PHE A 24 -11.78 0.77 11.14
C PHE A 24 -10.45 1.32 10.64
N ASN A 25 -10.45 2.46 9.95
CA ASN A 25 -9.23 3.02 9.39
C ASN A 25 -8.35 3.60 10.52
N PHE A 26 -7.14 3.09 10.63
CA PHE A 26 -6.08 3.66 11.46
C PHE A 26 -5.03 4.35 10.59
N PHE A 27 -4.22 5.20 11.20
CA PHE A 27 -3.10 5.86 10.52
C PHE A 27 -1.84 5.74 11.37
N LEU A 28 -0.69 5.82 10.70
CA LEU A 28 0.62 5.91 11.32
C LEU A 28 1.22 7.27 10.95
N ILE A 29 1.89 7.91 11.90
CA ILE A 29 2.61 9.16 11.67
C ILE A 29 4.09 8.83 11.56
N PHE A 30 4.75 9.32 10.51
CA PHE A 30 6.21 9.23 10.39
C PHE A 30 6.88 10.17 11.39
N ALA A 31 8.01 9.74 11.95
CA ALA A 31 8.88 10.63 12.71
C ALA A 31 9.35 11.80 11.82
N GLU A 32 9.60 12.95 12.43
CA GLU A 32 10.14 14.10 11.73
C GLU A 32 11.52 13.77 11.14
N ASP A 33 11.74 14.24 9.91
CA ASP A 33 13.05 14.09 9.26
C ASP A 33 14.07 14.97 9.98
N GLN A 34 15.29 14.47 10.13
CA GLN A 34 16.41 15.23 10.72
C GLN A 34 16.76 16.46 9.86
N LYS A 35 16.43 16.43 8.56
CA LYS A 35 16.63 17.53 7.63
C LYS A 35 15.30 18.15 7.25
N GLU A 36 15.19 19.47 7.42
CA GLU A 36 14.03 20.23 6.92
C GLU A 36 14.04 20.29 5.39
N LEU A 37 13.33 19.35 4.78
CA LEU A 37 13.10 19.34 3.33
C LEU A 37 11.83 20.13 2.99
N LYS A 38 11.86 20.82 1.84
CA LYS A 38 10.65 21.43 1.26
C LYS A 38 9.57 20.36 1.07
N PRO A 39 8.26 20.69 1.23
CA PRO A 39 7.17 19.72 1.10
C PRO A 39 7.20 18.90 -0.19
N ALA A 40 7.43 19.54 -1.34
CA ALA A 40 7.50 18.87 -2.64
C ALA A 40 8.66 17.86 -2.72
N ALA A 41 9.83 18.20 -2.16
CA ALA A 41 10.98 17.30 -2.12
C ALA A 41 10.72 16.09 -1.20
N ARG A 42 10.09 16.32 -0.05
CA ARG A 42 9.70 15.26 0.87
C ARG A 42 8.68 14.29 0.25
N ILE A 43 7.64 14.81 -0.41
CA ILE A 43 6.65 14.00 -1.13
C ILE A 43 7.33 13.17 -2.24
N THR A 44 8.26 13.78 -2.97
CA THR A 44 9.02 13.09 -4.02
C THR A 44 9.80 11.90 -3.46
N ASN A 45 10.51 12.09 -2.34
CA ASN A 45 11.24 11.00 -1.67
C ASN A 45 10.30 9.87 -1.21
N TYR A 46 9.12 10.19 -0.69
CA TYR A 46 8.13 9.19 -0.32
C TYR A 46 7.64 8.41 -1.53
N ILE A 47 7.27 9.08 -2.63
CA ILE A 47 6.81 8.42 -3.87
C ILE A 47 7.89 7.48 -4.39
N ILE A 48 9.14 7.95 -4.52
CA ILE A 48 10.26 7.15 -5.00
C ILE A 48 10.48 5.94 -4.07
N SER A 49 10.46 6.13 -2.76
CA SER A 49 10.67 5.05 -1.78
C SER A 49 9.54 4.02 -1.81
N SER A 50 8.28 4.46 -1.90
CA SER A 50 7.12 3.58 -2.03
C SER A 50 7.15 2.75 -3.31
N VAL A 51 7.56 3.35 -4.43
CA VAL A 51 7.70 2.63 -5.70
C VAL A 51 8.86 1.64 -5.64
N ARG A 52 10.00 2.02 -5.06
CA ARG A 52 11.11 1.08 -4.85
C ARG A 52 10.69 -0.10 -4.00
N PHE A 53 9.93 0.14 -2.92
CA PHE A 53 9.37 -0.93 -2.10
C PHE A 53 8.42 -1.82 -2.90
N MET A 54 7.50 -1.23 -3.67
CA MET A 54 6.58 -1.96 -4.55
C MET A 54 7.34 -2.84 -5.56
N ASN A 55 8.36 -2.30 -6.22
CA ASN A 55 9.16 -3.02 -7.20
C ASN A 55 9.97 -4.14 -6.54
N SER A 56 10.57 -3.90 -5.38
CA SER A 56 11.27 -4.92 -4.60
C SER A 56 10.34 -6.04 -4.14
N LEU A 57 9.12 -5.71 -3.72
CA LEU A 57 8.10 -6.70 -3.33
C LEU A 57 7.70 -7.57 -4.53
N ARG A 58 7.38 -6.95 -5.67
CA ARG A 58 7.00 -7.66 -6.91
C ARG A 58 8.13 -8.52 -7.48
N ALA A 59 9.37 -8.05 -7.38
CA ALA A 59 10.55 -8.79 -7.81
C ALA A 59 10.94 -9.92 -6.83
N ASN A 60 10.24 -10.08 -5.70
CA ASN A 60 10.61 -10.98 -4.60
C ASN A 60 12.05 -10.74 -4.09
N TRP A 61 12.47 -9.47 -4.07
CA TRP A 61 13.77 -9.03 -3.55
C TRP A 61 13.68 -8.56 -2.09
N LEU A 62 12.47 -8.34 -1.59
CA LEU A 62 12.26 -8.03 -0.18
C LEU A 62 12.62 -9.25 0.67
N ASP A 63 13.36 -9.03 1.76
CA ASP A 63 13.63 -10.09 2.73
C ASP A 63 12.31 -10.62 3.30
N PRO A 64 12.17 -11.95 3.51
CA PRO A 64 10.98 -12.51 4.13
C PRO A 64 10.75 -11.93 5.53
N GLU A 65 9.49 -11.70 5.87
CA GLU A 65 9.13 -11.24 7.21
C GLU A 65 9.32 -12.39 8.22
N VAL A 66 10.24 -12.22 9.17
CA VAL A 66 10.61 -13.27 10.13
C VAL A 66 10.70 -12.68 11.53
N TYR A 67 9.96 -13.26 12.46
CA TYR A 67 10.14 -12.96 13.88
C TYR A 67 11.33 -13.76 14.43
N HIS A 68 12.33 -13.05 14.94
CA HIS A 68 13.57 -13.62 15.46
C HIS A 68 13.60 -13.55 16.99
N LEU A 69 13.58 -14.69 17.69
CA LEU A 69 13.74 -14.68 19.15
C LEU A 69 15.15 -14.24 19.57
N HIS A 70 16.16 -14.58 18.77
CA HIS A 70 17.56 -14.22 19.01
C HIS A 70 18.15 -13.54 17.76
N PRO A 71 17.87 -12.25 17.52
CA PRO A 71 18.22 -11.57 16.28
C PRO A 71 19.73 -11.59 15.99
N THR A 72 20.58 -11.57 17.03
CA THR A 72 22.04 -11.67 16.90
C THR A 72 22.52 -12.96 16.25
N LYS A 73 21.75 -14.05 16.33
CA LYS A 73 22.07 -15.35 15.71
C LYS A 73 21.36 -15.55 14.38
N THR A 74 20.07 -15.23 14.34
CA THR A 74 19.19 -15.58 13.21
C THR A 74 19.03 -14.46 12.18
N ASN A 75 19.26 -13.19 12.53
CA ASN A 75 19.22 -12.10 11.54
C ASN A 75 20.62 -11.84 10.94
N THR A 76 21.24 -12.90 10.42
CA THR A 76 22.61 -12.87 9.87
C THR A 76 22.64 -13.34 8.42
N GLU A 77 23.61 -12.86 7.64
CA GLU A 77 23.76 -13.31 6.24
C GLU A 77 23.99 -14.82 6.12
N GLN A 78 24.70 -15.42 7.07
CA GLN A 78 24.95 -16.87 7.09
C GLN A 78 23.64 -17.64 7.22
N PHE A 79 22.76 -17.21 8.12
CA PHE A 79 21.43 -17.80 8.28
C PHE A 79 20.59 -17.67 7.02
N ARG A 80 20.60 -16.49 6.38
CA ARG A 80 19.88 -16.26 5.12
C ARG A 80 20.42 -17.14 3.98
N LYS A 81 21.74 -17.26 3.85
CA LYS A 81 22.39 -18.14 2.86
C LYS A 81 21.99 -19.60 3.10
N TYR A 82 22.02 -20.07 4.34
CA TYR A 82 21.58 -21.42 4.71
C TYR A 82 20.12 -21.66 4.30
N LEU A 83 19.19 -20.78 4.69
CA LEU A 83 17.77 -20.92 4.34
C LEU A 83 17.53 -20.88 2.83
N ARG A 84 18.31 -20.10 2.07
CA ARG A 84 18.19 -20.01 0.61
C ARG A 84 18.47 -21.33 -0.10
N PHE A 85 19.33 -22.18 0.46
CA PHE A 85 19.62 -23.51 -0.10
C PHE A 85 18.57 -24.56 0.25
N LEU A 86 17.72 -24.29 1.26
CA LEU A 86 16.65 -25.21 1.63
C LEU A 86 15.46 -25.09 0.66
N PRO A 87 14.84 -26.22 0.26
CA PRO A 87 13.59 -26.19 -0.48
C PRO A 87 12.48 -25.46 0.29
N LYS A 88 11.60 -24.72 -0.41
CA LYS A 88 10.49 -23.94 0.19
C LYS A 88 9.58 -24.76 1.13
N ARG A 89 9.47 -26.08 0.92
CA ARG A 89 8.63 -26.96 1.75
C ARG A 89 9.20 -27.17 3.16
N VAL A 90 10.51 -27.02 3.33
CA VAL A 90 11.22 -27.27 4.60
C VAL A 90 11.87 -26.02 5.17
N SER A 91 11.93 -24.92 4.41
CA SER A 91 12.54 -23.66 4.85
C SER A 91 11.93 -23.12 6.14
N SER A 92 10.61 -23.23 6.32
CA SER A 92 9.94 -22.81 7.56
C SER A 92 10.35 -23.66 8.76
N TYR A 93 10.54 -24.97 8.58
CA TYR A 93 11.01 -25.85 9.64
C TYR A 93 12.49 -25.59 9.98
N GLY A 94 13.34 -25.35 8.97
CA GLY A 94 14.73 -24.97 9.16
C GLY A 94 14.89 -23.66 9.94
N ALA A 95 14.03 -22.68 9.68
CA ALA A 95 13.96 -21.45 10.47
C ALA A 95 13.50 -21.72 11.92
N PHE A 96 12.46 -22.53 12.09
CA PHE A 96 11.89 -22.87 13.40
C PHE A 96 12.89 -23.53 14.34
N VAL A 97 13.72 -24.46 13.86
CA VAL A 97 14.77 -25.13 14.65
C VAL A 97 15.78 -24.12 15.23
N GLN A 98 15.97 -22.98 14.58
CA GLN A 98 16.86 -21.91 15.03
C GLN A 98 16.13 -20.81 15.82
N ASN A 99 14.88 -21.04 16.25
CA ASN A 99 14.03 -20.07 16.95
C ASN A 99 13.71 -18.82 16.11
N ALA A 100 13.50 -19.01 14.81
CA ALA A 100 13.02 -17.98 13.89
C ALA A 100 11.67 -18.40 13.27
N TYR A 101 10.72 -17.47 13.20
CA TYR A 101 9.34 -17.74 12.83
C TYR A 101 8.96 -16.91 11.60
N PRO A 102 9.01 -17.48 10.39
CA PRO A 102 8.54 -16.81 9.18
C PRO A 102 7.05 -16.50 9.28
N LEU A 103 6.67 -15.29 8.90
CA LEU A 103 5.29 -14.80 8.94
C LEU A 103 4.63 -14.89 7.56
N ASP A 104 3.30 -14.96 7.55
CA ASP A 104 2.53 -14.92 6.31
C ASP A 104 2.62 -13.53 5.65
N MET A 105 2.95 -13.51 4.36
CA MET A 105 3.04 -12.29 3.56
C MET A 105 1.94 -12.20 2.50
N SER A 106 0.92 -13.08 2.54
CA SER A 106 -0.14 -13.13 1.53
C SER A 106 -0.95 -11.83 1.38
N GLN A 107 -0.92 -10.96 2.39
CA GLN A 107 -1.64 -9.69 2.39
C GLN A 107 -0.86 -8.55 1.69
N TYR A 108 0.45 -8.71 1.50
CA TYR A 108 1.32 -7.65 0.97
C TYR A 108 0.97 -7.28 -0.47
N ASP A 109 0.43 -8.23 -1.24
CA ASP A 109 -0.03 -8.01 -2.61
C ASP A 109 -1.10 -6.92 -2.71
N ARG A 110 -1.81 -6.63 -1.60
CA ARG A 110 -2.88 -5.64 -1.54
C ARG A 110 -2.42 -4.24 -1.12
N LEU A 111 -1.12 -4.04 -0.85
CA LEU A 111 -0.59 -2.72 -0.49
C LEU A 111 -0.66 -1.72 -1.66
N PHE A 112 -0.56 -2.21 -2.89
CA PHE A 112 -0.54 -1.40 -4.10
C PHE A 112 -1.68 -1.79 -5.03
N ASN A 113 -2.14 -0.84 -5.85
CA ASN A 113 -3.16 -1.04 -6.88
C ASN A 113 -4.46 -1.69 -6.38
N SER A 114 -4.78 -1.51 -5.11
CA SER A 114 -5.91 -2.18 -4.48
C SER A 114 -6.85 -1.16 -3.85
N THR A 115 -8.14 -1.44 -3.88
CA THR A 115 -9.17 -0.59 -3.28
C THR A 115 -10.36 -1.42 -2.83
N ARG A 116 -11.10 -0.88 -1.85
CA ARG A 116 -12.35 -1.46 -1.36
C ARG A 116 -13.52 -0.75 -2.04
N ILE A 117 -14.18 -1.46 -2.94
CA ILE A 117 -15.35 -0.97 -3.68
C ILE A 117 -16.59 -1.17 -2.79
N PRO A 118 -17.37 -0.10 -2.51
CA PRO A 118 -18.64 -0.24 -1.81
C PRO A 118 -19.62 -1.05 -2.66
N LYS A 119 -20.26 -2.03 -2.04
CA LYS A 119 -21.36 -2.79 -2.64
C LYS A 119 -22.41 -3.02 -1.57
N HIS A 120 -23.66 -3.20 -1.99
CA HIS A 120 -24.73 -3.54 -1.07
C HIS A 120 -24.44 -4.86 -0.34
N GLU A 121 -24.75 -4.90 0.96
CA GLU A 121 -24.54 -6.04 1.88
C GLU A 121 -23.08 -6.42 2.17
N CYS A 122 -22.21 -6.48 1.16
CA CYS A 122 -20.83 -6.90 1.29
C CYS A 122 -19.94 -6.15 0.30
N ASP A 123 -18.97 -5.40 0.82
CA ASP A 123 -18.01 -4.67 -0.02
C ASP A 123 -17.05 -5.63 -0.73
N LEU A 124 -16.53 -5.18 -1.87
CA LEU A 124 -15.60 -5.96 -2.67
C LEU A 124 -14.19 -5.39 -2.54
N LEU A 125 -13.24 -6.24 -2.15
CA LEU A 125 -11.82 -5.90 -2.19
C LEU A 125 -11.25 -6.25 -3.57
N VAL A 126 -10.80 -5.24 -4.30
CA VAL A 126 -10.27 -5.40 -5.67
C VAL A 126 -8.80 -5.03 -5.69
N SER A 127 -8.00 -5.88 -6.31
CA SER A 127 -6.60 -5.63 -6.62
C SER A 127 -6.42 -5.69 -8.12
N ASN A 128 -5.81 -4.65 -8.70
CA ASN A 128 -5.54 -4.59 -10.13
C ASN A 128 -4.07 -4.93 -10.39
N HIS A 129 -3.86 -6.08 -11.03
CA HIS A 129 -2.54 -6.60 -11.38
C HIS A 129 -2.09 -6.20 -12.79
N ASN A 130 -2.86 -5.37 -13.50
CA ASN A 130 -2.44 -4.80 -14.77
C ASN A 130 -1.28 -3.82 -14.57
N ASN A 131 -0.60 -3.48 -15.67
CA ASN A 131 0.51 -2.53 -15.68
C ASN A 131 0.05 -1.07 -15.40
N ILE A 132 -0.35 -0.80 -14.16
CA ILE A 132 -0.69 0.52 -13.65
C ILE A 132 0.59 1.31 -13.42
N ARG A 133 0.65 2.50 -14.03
CA ARG A 133 1.84 3.36 -14.06
C ARG A 133 1.66 4.69 -13.36
N HIS A 134 0.52 4.90 -12.72
CA HIS A 134 0.14 6.19 -12.15
C HIS A 134 -0.15 6.11 -10.66
N ILE A 135 0.00 7.26 -10.01
CA ILE A 135 -0.58 7.56 -8.71
C ILE A 135 -1.78 8.48 -8.88
N VAL A 136 -2.59 8.55 -7.83
CA VAL A 136 -3.64 9.55 -7.69
C VAL A 136 -3.17 10.55 -6.64
N VAL A 137 -3.07 11.82 -7.03
CA VAL A 137 -2.77 12.93 -6.13
C VAL A 137 -4.07 13.66 -5.82
N ILE A 138 -4.31 13.97 -4.55
CA ILE A 138 -5.48 14.72 -4.10
C ILE A 138 -5.00 16.07 -3.57
N LYS A 139 -5.51 17.17 -4.11
CA LYS A 139 -5.24 18.54 -3.64
C LYS A 139 -6.51 19.36 -3.73
N ASN A 140 -6.88 20.07 -2.66
CA ASN A 140 -8.04 20.98 -2.62
C ASN A 140 -9.36 20.34 -3.15
N GLY A 141 -9.57 19.05 -2.88
CA GLY A 141 -10.75 18.30 -3.35
C GLY A 141 -10.71 17.86 -4.81
N HIS A 142 -9.64 18.15 -5.55
CA HIS A 142 -9.38 17.68 -6.91
C HIS A 142 -8.53 16.41 -6.94
N TYR A 143 -8.67 15.64 -8.02
CA TYR A 143 -7.99 14.36 -8.22
C TYR A 143 -7.16 14.41 -9.50
N TYR A 144 -5.84 14.18 -9.38
CA TYR A 144 -4.92 14.18 -10.51
C TYR A 144 -4.34 12.79 -10.73
N LYS A 145 -4.45 12.31 -11.96
CA LYS A 145 -3.81 11.07 -12.40
C LYS A 145 -2.41 11.38 -12.91
N VAL A 146 -1.39 11.01 -12.14
CA VAL A 146 0.01 11.30 -12.46
C VAL A 146 0.75 10.02 -12.80
N ASN A 147 1.18 9.87 -14.05
CA ASN A 147 2.07 8.77 -14.42
C ASN A 147 3.45 8.98 -13.80
N ILE A 148 3.90 8.01 -13.02
CA ILE A 148 5.22 8.01 -12.35
C ILE A 148 6.12 6.88 -12.84
N LEU A 149 5.57 5.95 -13.63
CA LEU A 149 6.31 4.90 -14.31
C LEU A 149 6.29 5.11 -15.83
N GLU A 150 7.43 4.86 -16.46
CA GLU A 150 7.59 4.77 -17.90
C GLU A 150 6.82 3.58 -18.49
N LYS A 151 6.72 3.51 -19.83
CA LYS A 151 5.98 2.44 -20.51
C LYS A 151 6.58 1.04 -20.28
N ASN A 152 7.90 0.97 -20.09
CA ASN A 152 8.65 -0.23 -19.73
C ASN A 152 8.48 -0.66 -18.26
N GLY A 153 7.87 0.17 -17.40
CA GLY A 153 7.68 -0.09 -15.98
C GLY A 153 8.75 0.52 -15.06
N ASP A 154 9.76 1.18 -15.63
CA ASP A 154 10.80 1.86 -14.86
C ASP A 154 10.26 3.16 -14.23
N LEU A 155 10.85 3.55 -13.10
CA LEU A 155 10.50 4.78 -12.41
C LEU A 155 10.99 5.99 -13.22
N LEU A 156 10.16 7.02 -13.35
CA LEU A 156 10.60 8.32 -13.89
C LEU A 156 11.78 8.87 -13.10
N SER A 157 12.60 9.70 -13.73
CA SER A 157 13.73 10.33 -13.04
C SER A 157 13.24 11.13 -11.82
N ALA A 158 14.07 11.17 -10.78
CA ALA A 158 13.72 11.87 -9.53
C ALA A 158 13.45 13.36 -9.78
N GLU A 159 14.17 13.97 -10.72
CA GLU A 159 14.01 15.36 -11.14
C GLU A 159 12.65 15.59 -11.80
N MET A 160 12.19 14.66 -12.63
CA MET A 160 10.88 14.75 -13.28
C MET A 160 9.75 14.59 -12.27
N ILE A 161 9.86 13.65 -11.34
CA ILE A 161 8.86 13.51 -10.27
C ILE A 161 8.86 14.76 -9.38
N ALA A 162 10.04 15.28 -9.04
CA ALA A 162 10.17 16.50 -8.25
C ALA A 162 9.54 17.71 -8.95
N SER A 163 9.72 17.87 -10.26
CA SER A 163 9.13 18.97 -11.02
C SER A 163 7.61 18.87 -11.07
N ILE A 164 7.06 17.67 -11.28
CA ILE A 164 5.61 17.45 -11.25
C ILE A 164 5.05 17.73 -9.85
N MET A 165 5.69 17.23 -8.79
CA MET A 165 5.24 17.47 -7.42
C MET A 165 5.35 18.95 -7.06
N LYS A 166 6.41 19.63 -7.50
CA LYS A 166 6.55 21.08 -7.32
C LYS A 166 5.41 21.83 -8.00
N TYR A 167 5.11 21.49 -9.27
CA TYR A 167 4.00 22.10 -9.99
C TYR A 167 2.68 21.88 -9.26
N LEU A 168 2.37 20.65 -8.85
CA LEU A 168 1.13 20.34 -8.14
C LEU A 168 1.05 21.02 -6.77
N CYS A 169 2.14 21.11 -6.02
CA CYS A 169 2.13 21.70 -4.69
C CYS A 169 2.15 23.24 -4.71
N GLU A 170 3.02 23.85 -5.53
CA GLU A 170 3.38 25.26 -5.45
C GLU A 170 2.77 26.09 -6.59
N ASP A 171 2.83 25.60 -7.84
CA ASP A 171 2.48 26.42 -9.01
C ASP A 171 0.98 26.31 -9.38
N LEU A 172 0.36 25.16 -9.11
CA LEU A 172 -1.04 24.90 -9.42
C LEU A 172 -1.95 25.57 -8.38
N ASN A 173 -2.39 26.79 -8.68
CA ASN A 173 -3.29 27.56 -7.83
C ASN A 173 -4.75 27.38 -8.28
N GLU A 174 -5.31 26.21 -8.00
CA GLU A 174 -6.74 25.95 -8.19
C GLU A 174 -7.53 26.30 -6.93
N GLU A 175 -8.69 26.92 -7.12
CA GLU A 175 -9.68 27.11 -6.07
C GLU A 175 -10.16 25.75 -5.54
N GLU A 176 -10.60 25.74 -4.28
CA GLU A 176 -11.12 24.54 -3.64
C GLU A 176 -12.34 24.03 -4.39
N ASN A 177 -12.34 22.72 -4.67
CA ASN A 177 -13.48 22.08 -5.31
C ASN A 177 -14.72 22.24 -4.40
N PRO A 178 -15.80 22.90 -4.85
CA PRO A 178 -17.00 23.05 -4.03
C PRO A 178 -17.72 21.72 -3.78
N TYR A 179 -17.45 20.68 -4.57
CA TYR A 179 -18.08 19.36 -4.46
C TYR A 179 -17.05 18.21 -4.51
N PRO A 180 -16.20 18.04 -3.47
CA PRO A 180 -15.19 16.98 -3.46
C PRO A 180 -15.84 15.58 -3.36
N LEU A 181 -15.61 14.75 -4.37
CA LEU A 181 -16.15 13.38 -4.40
C LEU A 181 -15.63 12.49 -3.27
N GLY A 182 -14.50 12.86 -2.66
CA GLY A 182 -13.87 12.11 -1.57
C GLY A 182 -14.74 12.00 -0.33
N TYR A 183 -15.64 12.95 -0.09
CA TYR A 183 -16.54 12.92 1.07
C TYR A 183 -17.39 11.66 1.11
N PHE A 184 -17.81 11.12 -0.05
CA PHE A 184 -18.65 9.94 -0.06
C PHE A 184 -17.91 8.68 0.42
N THR A 185 -16.58 8.65 0.34
CA THR A 185 -15.78 7.54 0.88
C THR A 185 -15.84 7.45 2.41
N ALA A 186 -16.21 8.56 3.07
CA ALA A 186 -16.40 8.66 4.51
C ALA A 186 -17.81 8.25 4.98
N ASP A 187 -18.78 8.18 4.08
CA ASP A 187 -20.18 7.90 4.42
C ASP A 187 -20.38 6.40 4.77
N LYS A 188 -21.60 6.06 5.23
CA LYS A 188 -22.05 4.69 5.41
C LYS A 188 -21.93 3.90 4.11
N ARG A 189 -21.57 2.62 4.22
CA ARG A 189 -21.20 1.80 3.06
C ARG A 189 -22.32 1.65 2.04
N ASP A 190 -23.56 1.46 2.49
CA ASP A 190 -24.70 1.30 1.58
C ASP A 190 -25.06 2.61 0.88
N ARG A 191 -24.98 3.75 1.58
CA ARG A 191 -25.19 5.06 0.95
C ARG A 191 -24.10 5.34 -0.08
N TRP A 192 -22.84 5.04 0.24
CA TRP A 192 -21.76 5.16 -0.73
C TRP A 192 -21.92 4.21 -1.92
N ALA A 193 -22.38 2.97 -1.70
CA ALA A 193 -22.67 2.03 -2.78
C ALA A 193 -23.70 2.60 -3.75
N THR A 194 -24.83 3.11 -3.25
CA THR A 194 -25.88 3.72 -4.08
C THR A 194 -25.38 4.94 -4.85
N ILE A 195 -24.66 5.85 -4.20
CA ILE A 195 -24.12 7.05 -4.86
C ILE A 195 -23.09 6.66 -5.93
N ARG A 196 -22.23 5.70 -5.65
CA ARG A 196 -21.22 5.24 -6.61
C ARG A 196 -21.86 4.61 -7.84
N GLU A 197 -22.93 3.84 -7.68
CA GLU A 197 -23.70 3.27 -8.80
C GLU A 197 -24.38 4.33 -9.67
N GLN A 198 -24.70 5.50 -9.11
CA GLN A 198 -25.25 6.63 -9.89
C GLN A 198 -24.18 7.41 -10.68
N ILE A 199 -22.91 7.29 -10.28
CA ILE A 199 -21.78 7.99 -10.92
C ILE A 199 -21.15 7.13 -12.03
N GLU A 200 -21.30 5.80 -11.97
CA GLU A 200 -20.85 4.86 -13.01
C GLU A 200 -21.77 4.84 -14.23
#